data_AF-A0A9W8JRS2-F1
#
_entry.id   AF-A0A9W8JRS2-F1
#
_cell.length_a   1.000
_cell.length_b   1.000
_cell.length_c   1.000
_cell.angle_alpha   90.00
_cell.angle_beta   90.00
_cell.angle_gamma   90.00
#
_symmetry.space_group_name_H-M   'P 1'
#
loop_
_entity.id
_entity.type
_entity.pdbx_description
1 polymer ?
#
loop_
_entity_poly.entity_id
_entity_poly.type
_entity_poly.pdbx_seq_one_letter_code
_entity_poly.pdbx_strand_id
1 'polypeptide(L)'
;MYSSNYTSSSSYLSPMCSSPEFPGLSLDSQTSNNAQYNQVADRIERMELADLLKNPHVHELFTNWKDTSQRAIRDMEEQKNLYRQINMLQVEVQRLRAELAQHQLQLSSQATSATPPAIVAAQTAATDRRAGNPSICPSKFPQTILWNIQDLSRAEFQAIKTSTRRIANAHLLSLGLPADPAAAARSKTKTYFQKYYPQQWAEALTGLEEREPVVGLCAANWKADHLLGNCLQAVADGDKENDQAPGKAKKRPRSPSGDDEDDEEEEREGRSQKRMNVDVEGGNGLSRRGLEEERSKKQEKSTQQTGV
;
A
#
# COMPACT_ATOMS: atom_id res chain seq x y z
N MET A 1 30.04 -24.02 21.06
CA MET A 1 30.05 -24.28 19.60
C MET A 1 28.72 -24.92 19.23
N TYR A 2 27.74 -24.13 18.82
CA TYR A 2 26.47 -24.64 18.30
C TYR A 2 26.27 -24.06 16.90
N SER A 3 26.56 -24.88 15.90
CA SER A 3 26.33 -24.56 14.49
C SER A 3 24.85 -24.80 14.19
N SER A 4 24.08 -23.74 14.01
CA SER A 4 22.73 -23.83 13.46
C SER A 4 22.79 -23.71 11.94
N ASN A 5 22.61 -24.85 11.27
CA ASN A 5 22.44 -24.91 9.83
C ASN A 5 21.00 -24.52 9.47
N TYR A 6 20.79 -23.31 8.97
CA TYR A 6 19.53 -22.93 8.33
C TYR A 6 19.58 -23.34 6.85
N THR A 7 18.99 -24.50 6.55
CA THR A 7 18.60 -24.89 5.20
C THR A 7 17.48 -23.95 4.72
N SER A 8 17.85 -23.01 3.85
CA SER A 8 16.90 -22.14 3.15
C SER A 8 16.08 -22.97 2.17
N SER A 9 14.87 -23.36 2.58
CA SER A 9 13.86 -23.88 1.66
C SER A 9 13.21 -22.69 0.95
N SER A 10 13.73 -22.37 -0.23
CA SER A 10 13.15 -21.39 -1.16
C SER A 10 11.96 -22.04 -1.87
N SER A 11 10.78 -21.98 -1.25
CA SER A 11 9.54 -22.55 -1.78
C SER A 11 8.45 -21.50 -1.88
N TYR A 12 8.71 -20.36 -2.52
CA TYR A 12 7.66 -19.41 -2.88
C TYR A 12 8.02 -18.76 -4.20
N LEU A 13 7.24 -19.13 -5.23
CA LEU A 13 6.74 -18.31 -6.33
C LEU A 13 6.25 -19.28 -7.42
N SER A 14 5.22 -20.06 -7.10
CA SER A 14 4.31 -20.56 -8.14
C SER A 14 3.50 -19.35 -8.60
N PRO A 15 3.52 -18.98 -9.89
CA PRO A 15 2.66 -17.94 -10.39
C PRO A 15 1.22 -18.44 -10.24
N MET A 16 0.48 -17.83 -9.32
CA MET A 16 -0.97 -17.97 -9.21
C MET A 16 -1.59 -17.34 -10.46
N CYS A 17 -1.52 -18.06 -11.57
CA CYS A 17 -2.47 -17.90 -12.65
C CYS A 17 -3.75 -18.54 -12.14
N SER A 18 -4.49 -17.81 -11.32
CA SER A 18 -5.84 -18.20 -10.93
C SER A 18 -6.65 -18.23 -12.21
N SER A 19 -6.79 -19.43 -12.79
CA SER A 19 -7.79 -19.70 -13.82
C SER A 19 -9.11 -19.16 -13.29
N PRO A 20 -9.80 -18.25 -14.01
CA PRO A 20 -11.12 -17.83 -13.62
C PRO A 20 -12.00 -19.09 -13.56
N GLU A 21 -12.42 -19.47 -12.36
CA GLU A 21 -13.44 -20.47 -12.15
C GLU A 21 -14.72 -19.93 -12.79
N PHE A 22 -14.97 -20.32 -14.03
CA PHE A 22 -16.24 -20.07 -14.67
C PHE A 22 -17.30 -20.89 -13.92
N PRO A 23 -18.30 -20.25 -13.29
CA PRO A 23 -19.32 -20.96 -12.53
C PRO A 23 -20.05 -21.95 -13.44
N GLY A 24 -20.05 -23.21 -13.01
CA GLY A 24 -20.58 -24.39 -13.66
C GLY A 24 -21.84 -24.17 -14.49
N LEU A 25 -21.65 -24.11 -15.81
CA LEU A 25 -22.67 -24.51 -16.77
C LEU A 25 -22.56 -26.04 -16.89
N SER A 26 -23.31 -26.75 -16.05
CA SER A 26 -23.54 -28.18 -16.19
C SER A 26 -24.32 -28.40 -17.49
N LEU A 27 -23.56 -28.72 -18.54
CA LEU A 27 -24.06 -28.97 -19.89
C LEU A 27 -24.37 -30.45 -20.06
N ASP A 28 -25.26 -30.97 -19.22
CA ASP A 28 -25.75 -32.33 -19.35
C ASP A 28 -26.91 -32.33 -20.36
N SER A 29 -26.70 -33.02 -21.48
CA SER A 29 -27.70 -33.44 -22.48
C SER A 29 -27.84 -32.59 -23.75
N GLN A 30 -26.96 -32.81 -24.73
CA GLN A 30 -27.32 -32.75 -26.17
C GLN A 30 -26.26 -33.45 -27.05
N THR A 31 -26.23 -34.79 -27.01
CA THR A 31 -25.19 -35.62 -27.68
C THR A 31 -25.43 -35.87 -29.18
N SER A 32 -26.46 -35.32 -29.81
CA SER A 32 -26.84 -35.70 -31.19
C SER A 32 -26.40 -34.76 -32.33
N ASN A 33 -25.82 -33.58 -32.05
CA ASN A 33 -25.31 -32.68 -33.11
C ASN A 33 -23.77 -32.70 -33.27
N ASN A 34 -23.07 -33.58 -32.55
CA ASN A 34 -21.61 -33.50 -32.38
C ASN A 34 -20.82 -33.81 -33.67
N ALA A 35 -21.37 -34.62 -34.59
CA ALA A 35 -20.66 -35.03 -35.80
C ALA A 35 -20.37 -33.87 -36.77
N GLN A 36 -21.27 -32.88 -36.85
CA GLN A 36 -21.08 -31.73 -37.74
C GLN A 36 -20.09 -30.72 -37.17
N TYR A 37 -20.09 -30.51 -35.85
CA TYR A 37 -19.11 -29.66 -35.17
C TYR A 37 -17.69 -30.22 -35.30
N ASN A 38 -17.52 -31.54 -35.16
CA ASN A 38 -16.23 -32.19 -35.32
C ASN A 38 -15.65 -32.00 -36.74
N GLN A 39 -16.50 -32.07 -37.78
CA GLN A 39 -16.04 -31.82 -39.16
C GLN A 39 -15.60 -30.36 -39.39
N VAL A 40 -16.27 -29.40 -38.76
CA VAL A 40 -15.91 -27.98 -38.87
C VAL A 40 -14.62 -27.70 -38.10
N ALA A 41 -14.46 -28.27 -36.90
CA ALA A 41 -13.23 -28.17 -36.11
C ALA A 41 -12.02 -28.72 -36.89
N ASP A 42 -12.14 -29.94 -37.44
CA ASP A 42 -11.11 -30.58 -38.27
C ASP A 42 -10.70 -29.72 -39.47
N ARG A 43 -11.66 -29.01 -40.07
CA ARG A 43 -11.40 -28.12 -41.20
C ARG A 43 -10.69 -26.84 -40.78
N ILE A 44 -11.02 -26.31 -39.61
CA ILE A 44 -10.39 -25.11 -39.04
C ILE A 44 -8.93 -25.41 -38.67
N GLU A 45 -8.66 -26.58 -38.08
CA GLU A 45 -7.30 -26.99 -37.70
C GLU A 45 -6.35 -27.14 -38.89
N ARG A 46 -6.90 -27.48 -40.07
CA ARG A 46 -6.11 -27.64 -41.30
C ARG A 46 -5.97 -26.36 -42.13
N MET A 47 -6.62 -25.26 -41.74
CA MET A 47 -6.43 -23.98 -42.44
C MET A 47 -5.09 -23.36 -42.07
N GLU A 48 -4.40 -22.80 -43.06
CA GLU A 48 -3.22 -21.99 -42.80
C GLU A 48 -3.62 -20.72 -42.04
N LEU A 49 -2.73 -20.26 -41.16
CA LEU A 49 -2.95 -19.03 -40.39
C LEU A 49 -3.24 -17.82 -41.30
N ALA A 50 -2.62 -17.77 -42.48
CA ALA A 50 -2.86 -16.71 -43.46
C ALA A 50 -4.32 -16.68 -43.95
N ASP A 51 -4.96 -17.85 -44.10
CA ASP A 51 -6.37 -17.96 -44.47
C ASP A 51 -7.30 -17.62 -43.30
N LEU A 52 -6.94 -18.05 -42.09
CA LEU A 52 -7.65 -17.71 -40.86
C LEU A 52 -7.68 -16.20 -40.59
N LEU A 53 -6.56 -15.51 -40.84
CA LEU A 53 -6.45 -14.06 -40.68
C LEU A 53 -7.23 -13.25 -41.72
N LYS A 54 -7.78 -13.88 -42.78
CA LYS A 54 -8.73 -13.21 -43.67
C LYS A 54 -10.06 -12.91 -42.98
N ASN A 55 -10.38 -13.63 -41.89
CA ASN A 55 -11.55 -13.32 -41.07
C ASN A 55 -11.23 -12.12 -40.15
N PRO A 56 -12.02 -11.03 -40.18
CA PRO A 56 -11.72 -9.82 -39.42
C PRO A 56 -11.69 -10.05 -37.90
N HIS A 57 -12.55 -10.93 -37.37
CA HIS A 57 -12.58 -11.24 -35.93
C HIS A 57 -11.36 -12.03 -35.48
N VAL A 58 -10.90 -12.98 -36.30
CA VAL A 58 -9.69 -13.77 -36.01
C VAL A 58 -8.45 -12.87 -36.08
N HIS A 59 -8.41 -11.96 -37.05
CA HIS A 59 -7.35 -10.96 -37.15
C HIS A 59 -7.29 -10.05 -35.91
N GLU A 60 -8.42 -9.51 -35.46
CA GLU A 60 -8.50 -8.69 -34.25
C GLU A 60 -8.00 -9.45 -33.01
N LEU A 61 -8.49 -10.68 -32.81
CA LEU A 61 -8.04 -11.53 -31.71
C LEU A 61 -6.53 -11.80 -31.75
N PHE A 62 -5.98 -12.07 -32.94
CA PHE A 62 -4.54 -12.29 -33.12
C PHE A 62 -3.73 -11.03 -32.80
N THR A 63 -4.18 -9.86 -33.26
CA THR A 63 -3.51 -8.58 -32.94
C THR A 63 -3.53 -8.27 -31.45
N ASN A 64 -4.68 -8.43 -30.80
CA ASN A 64 -4.81 -8.23 -29.36
C ASN A 64 -3.94 -9.21 -28.56
N TRP A 65 -3.94 -10.49 -28.96
CA TRP A 65 -3.07 -11.49 -28.34
C TRP A 65 -1.58 -11.11 -28.50
N LYS A 66 -1.16 -10.68 -29.70
CA LYS A 66 0.21 -10.26 -29.97
C LYS A 66 0.61 -9.05 -29.11
N ASP A 67 -0.24 -8.04 -29.03
CA ASP A 67 0.01 -6.83 -28.23
C ASP A 67 0.06 -7.12 -26.73
N THR A 68 -0.82 -8.02 -26.28
CA THR A 68 -0.86 -8.46 -24.88
C THR A 68 0.35 -9.31 -24.54
N SER A 69 0.78 -10.21 -25.43
CA SER A 69 2.01 -10.98 -25.27
C SER A 69 3.24 -10.08 -25.22
N GLN A 70 3.32 -9.06 -26.08
CA GLN A 70 4.42 -8.10 -26.06
C GLN A 70 4.44 -7.24 -24.79
N ARG A 71 3.28 -6.83 -24.27
CA ARG A 71 3.19 -6.15 -22.98
C ARG A 71 3.71 -7.03 -21.85
N ALA A 72 3.28 -8.28 -21.79
CA ALA A 72 3.75 -9.23 -20.77
C ALA A 72 5.28 -9.43 -20.80
N ILE A 73 5.90 -9.45 -21.99
CA ILE A 73 7.37 -9.53 -22.12
C ILE A 73 8.04 -8.29 -21.51
N ARG A 74 7.54 -7.08 -21.81
CA ARG A 74 8.09 -5.83 -21.26
C ARG A 74 7.96 -5.77 -19.74
N ASP A 75 6.80 -6.14 -19.21
CA ASP A 75 6.55 -6.12 -17.77
C ASP A 75 7.48 -7.11 -17.05
N MET A 76 7.75 -8.27 -17.65
CA MET A 76 8.72 -9.23 -17.13
C MET A 76 10.16 -8.67 -17.12
N GLU A 77 10.55 -7.92 -18.15
CA GLU A 77 11.87 -7.26 -18.20
C GLU A 77 12.00 -6.16 -17.15
N GLU A 78 10.96 -5.35 -16.96
CA GLU A 78 10.89 -4.34 -15.91
C GLU A 78 10.99 -4.97 -14.53
N GLN A 79 10.26 -6.07 -14.28
CA GLN A 79 10.34 -6.81 -13.03
C GLN A 79 11.76 -7.31 -12.76
N LYS A 80 12.45 -7.85 -13.78
CA LYS A 80 13.86 -8.26 -13.65
C LYS A 80 14.77 -7.06 -13.32
N ASN A 81 14.52 -5.90 -13.91
CA ASN A 81 15.29 -4.69 -13.64
C ASN A 81 15.11 -4.20 -12.20
N LEU A 82 13.85 -4.14 -11.73
CA LEU A 82 13.54 -3.79 -10.34
C LEU A 82 14.20 -4.74 -9.34
N TYR A 83 14.17 -6.05 -9.63
CA TYR A 83 14.82 -7.04 -8.79
C TYR A 83 16.34 -6.82 -8.70
N ARG A 84 17.01 -6.49 -9.81
CA ARG A 84 18.44 -6.13 -9.79
C ARG A 84 18.70 -4.90 -8.94
N GLN A 85 17.87 -3.86 -9.06
CA GLN A 85 18.02 -2.64 -8.27
C GLN A 85 17.86 -2.90 -6.77
N ILE A 86 16.86 -3.69 -6.37
CA ILE A 86 16.66 -4.11 -4.98
C ILE A 86 17.93 -4.80 -4.45
N ASN A 87 18.50 -5.73 -5.21
CA ASN A 87 19.73 -6.41 -4.80
C ASN A 87 20.93 -5.45 -4.66
N MET A 88 21.09 -4.50 -5.58
CA MET A 88 22.15 -3.48 -5.47
C MET A 88 21.97 -2.62 -4.21
N LEU A 89 20.76 -2.13 -3.96
CA LEU A 89 20.46 -1.33 -2.78
C LEU A 89 20.69 -2.13 -1.49
N GLN A 90 20.36 -3.42 -1.49
CA GLN A 90 20.57 -4.29 -0.34
C GLN A 90 22.06 -4.47 -0.03
N VAL A 91 22.92 -4.60 -1.05
CA VAL A 91 24.38 -4.62 -0.89
C VAL A 91 24.88 -3.29 -0.32
N GLU A 92 24.38 -2.16 -0.83
CA GLU A 92 24.78 -0.83 -0.37
C GLU A 92 24.39 -0.57 1.09
N VAL A 93 23.18 -0.96 1.49
CA VAL A 93 22.73 -0.88 2.88
C VAL A 93 23.64 -1.69 3.81
N GLN A 94 24.07 -2.88 3.40
CA GLN A 94 25.00 -3.70 4.18
C GLN A 94 26.39 -3.05 4.26
N ARG A 95 26.87 -2.47 3.16
CA ARG A 95 28.14 -1.72 3.12
C ARG A 95 28.13 -0.55 4.11
N LEU A 96 27.11 0.29 4.05
CA LEU A 96 26.95 1.45 4.95
C LEU A 96 26.82 1.03 6.42
N ARG A 97 26.10 -0.08 6.71
CA ARG A 97 26.03 -0.63 8.07
C ARG A 97 27.39 -1.09 8.59
N ALA A 98 28.20 -1.72 7.74
CA ALA A 98 29.56 -2.12 8.10
C ALA A 98 30.45 -0.89 8.38
N GLU A 99 30.37 0.16 7.57
CA GLU A 99 31.09 1.42 7.80
C GLU A 99 30.70 2.09 9.12
N LEU A 100 29.39 2.19 9.40
CA LEU A 100 28.91 2.73 10.68
C LEU A 100 29.43 1.93 11.88
N ALA A 101 29.44 0.60 11.80
CA ALA A 101 29.99 -0.25 12.84
C ALA A 101 31.49 0.01 13.07
N GLN A 102 32.26 0.23 12.00
CA GLN A 102 33.69 0.58 12.11
C GLN A 102 33.88 1.94 12.79
N HIS A 103 33.11 2.96 12.42
CA HIS A 103 33.17 4.27 13.07
C HIS A 103 32.86 4.20 14.57
N GLN A 104 31.89 3.37 14.96
CA GLN A 104 31.53 3.18 16.37
C GLN A 104 32.68 2.55 17.18
N LEU A 105 33.44 1.63 16.59
CA LEU A 105 34.65 1.07 17.21
C LEU A 105 35.76 2.11 17.34
N GLN A 106 35.96 2.96 16.33
CA GLN A 106 36.94 4.05 16.38
C GLN A 106 36.64 5.03 17.52
N LEU A 107 35.38 5.45 17.67
CA LEU A 107 34.96 6.35 18.75
C LEU A 107 35.16 5.73 20.14
N SER A 108 34.86 4.44 20.28
CA SER A 108 35.04 3.71 21.55
C SER A 108 36.51 3.63 21.97
N SER A 109 37.44 3.54 20.99
CA SER A 109 38.88 3.46 21.27
C SER A 109 39.50 4.79 21.75
N GLN A 110 38.89 5.93 21.40
CA GLN A 110 39.38 7.26 21.81
C GLN A 110 38.85 7.71 23.19
N ALA A 111 37.83 7.06 23.73
CA ALA A 111 37.20 7.44 25.00
C ALA A 111 37.95 6.95 26.26
N THR A 112 39.13 6.33 26.14
CA THR A 112 39.80 5.63 27.26
C THR A 112 40.76 6.48 28.10
N SER A 113 40.88 7.79 27.88
CA SER A 113 41.81 8.65 28.66
C SER A 113 41.18 9.74 29.54
N ALA A 114 39.85 9.83 29.63
CA ALA A 114 39.19 10.78 30.52
C ALA A 114 38.79 10.09 31.83
N THR A 115 39.48 10.44 32.90
CA THR A 115 39.16 10.09 34.28
C THR A 115 37.67 10.35 34.55
N PRO A 116 36.91 9.37 35.10
CA PRO A 116 35.48 9.55 35.32
C PRO A 116 35.24 10.69 36.31
N PRO A 117 34.46 11.73 35.96
CA PRO A 117 34.01 12.70 36.94
C PRO A 117 33.02 12.02 37.87
N ALA A 118 33.41 11.87 39.13
CA ALA A 118 32.52 11.50 40.22
C ALA A 118 31.48 12.62 40.39
N ILE A 119 30.29 12.44 39.80
CA ILE A 119 29.17 13.37 40.00
C ILE A 119 27.96 12.61 40.52
N VAL A 120 27.86 12.70 41.84
CA VAL A 120 26.68 12.79 42.70
C VAL A 120 25.32 12.52 42.05
N ALA A 121 24.69 11.46 42.53
CA ALA A 121 23.28 11.15 42.33
C ALA A 121 22.39 12.29 42.82
N ALA A 122 21.78 13.04 41.90
CA ALA A 122 20.62 13.88 42.18
C ALA A 122 19.42 13.29 41.46
N GLN A 123 18.65 12.50 42.22
CA GLN A 123 17.34 12.01 41.84
C GLN A 123 16.41 13.22 41.66
N THR A 124 16.07 13.55 40.43
CA THR A 124 14.89 14.39 40.15
C THR A 124 13.85 13.50 39.49
N ALA A 125 12.97 12.96 40.34
CA ALA A 125 11.72 12.34 39.96
C ALA A 125 10.77 13.42 39.41
N ALA A 126 11.00 13.84 38.17
CA ALA A 126 10.02 14.63 37.42
C ALA A 126 9.06 13.68 36.72
N THR A 127 7.81 13.76 37.15
CA THR A 127 6.65 13.04 36.66
C THR A 127 6.32 13.46 35.22
N ASP A 128 7.00 12.89 34.24
CA ASP A 128 6.56 12.98 32.84
C ASP A 128 5.40 12.00 32.63
N ARG A 129 4.20 12.45 32.98
CA ARG A 129 2.92 11.79 32.69
C ARG A 129 2.49 12.00 31.24
N ARG A 130 3.42 11.92 30.28
CA ARG A 130 3.03 11.72 28.88
C ARG A 130 2.70 10.24 28.69
N ALA A 131 1.48 9.90 29.11
CA ALA A 131 0.84 8.61 28.91
C ALA A 131 0.66 8.34 27.41
N GLY A 132 1.73 7.86 26.81
CA GLY A 132 1.78 7.29 25.50
C GLY A 132 3.02 6.45 25.50
N ASN A 133 2.92 5.22 26.03
CA ASN A 133 3.99 4.24 25.97
C ASN A 133 4.57 4.29 24.56
N PRO A 134 5.82 4.74 24.34
CA PRO A 134 6.44 4.52 23.06
C PRO A 134 6.39 3.01 22.89
N SER A 135 5.77 2.56 21.81
CA SER A 135 5.81 1.16 21.42
C SER A 135 7.28 0.83 21.10
N ILE A 136 8.07 0.59 22.15
CA ILE A 136 9.47 0.25 22.05
C ILE A 136 9.49 -1.11 21.38
N CYS A 137 9.94 -1.14 20.13
CA CYS A 137 10.12 -2.36 19.37
C CYS A 137 11.03 -3.31 20.17
N PRO A 138 10.58 -4.52 20.52
CA PRO A 138 11.46 -5.50 21.13
C PRO A 138 12.66 -5.77 20.21
N SER A 139 13.88 -5.78 20.77
CA SER A 139 15.15 -5.87 20.04
C SER A 139 15.32 -7.13 19.17
N LYS A 140 14.42 -8.11 19.31
CA LYS A 140 14.39 -9.37 18.56
C LYS A 140 13.71 -9.29 17.19
N PHE A 141 13.03 -8.19 16.87
CA PHE A 141 12.37 -8.03 15.57
C PHE A 141 13.20 -7.16 14.63
N PRO A 142 13.30 -7.50 13.34
CA PRO A 142 14.06 -6.70 12.39
C PRO A 142 13.45 -5.30 12.23
N GLN A 143 14.30 -4.28 12.10
CA GLN A 143 13.91 -2.87 11.89
C GLN A 143 13.10 -2.64 10.60
N THR A 144 12.99 -3.63 9.72
CA THR A 144 12.19 -3.58 8.49
C THR A 144 10.70 -3.74 8.73
N ILE A 145 10.27 -4.17 9.92
CA ILE A 145 8.85 -4.24 10.28
C ILE A 145 8.43 -2.83 10.71
N LEU A 146 7.46 -2.22 10.00
CA LEU A 146 6.89 -0.92 10.35
C LEU A 146 6.16 -1.00 11.69
N TRP A 147 6.83 -0.62 12.78
CA TRP A 147 6.23 -0.62 14.12
C TRP A 147 5.53 0.72 14.40
N ASN A 148 6.04 1.83 13.87
CA ASN A 148 5.56 3.16 14.20
C ASN A 148 4.61 3.73 13.15
N ILE A 149 3.62 4.51 13.61
CA ILE A 149 2.75 5.31 12.74
C ILE A 149 3.56 6.30 11.90
N GLN A 150 4.76 6.66 12.35
CA GLN A 150 5.70 7.55 11.66
C GLN A 150 6.25 6.92 10.36
N ASP A 151 6.22 5.59 10.25
CA ASP A 151 6.72 4.88 9.08
C ASP A 151 5.66 4.81 7.96
N LEU A 152 4.40 5.11 8.27
CA LEU A 152 3.31 5.19 7.30
C LEU A 152 3.33 6.55 6.59
N SER A 153 3.16 6.53 5.27
CA SER A 153 2.91 7.77 4.54
C SER A 153 1.62 8.44 5.01
N ARG A 154 1.53 9.77 4.86
CA ARG A 154 0.32 10.52 5.21
C ARG A 154 -0.92 9.99 4.49
N ALA A 155 -0.78 9.53 3.24
CA ALA A 155 -1.87 8.97 2.45
C ALA A 155 -2.36 7.64 3.03
N GLU A 156 -1.45 6.71 3.36
CA GLU A 156 -1.79 5.43 3.96
C GLU A 156 -2.46 5.61 5.33
N PHE A 157 -1.94 6.52 6.16
CA PHE A 157 -2.56 6.81 7.44
C PHE A 157 -4.01 7.32 7.31
N GLN A 158 -4.29 8.15 6.30
CA GLN A 158 -5.66 8.59 6.02
C GLN A 158 -6.55 7.47 5.47
N ALA A 159 -6.00 6.58 4.65
CA ALA A 159 -6.72 5.39 4.18
C ALA A 159 -7.14 4.50 5.36
N ILE A 160 -6.20 4.21 6.29
CA ILE A 160 -6.48 3.45 7.51
C ILE A 160 -7.57 4.13 8.33
N LYS A 161 -7.47 5.44 8.59
CA LYS A 161 -8.52 6.19 9.31
C LYS A 161 -9.90 6.08 8.66
N THR A 162 -9.94 6.18 7.33
CA THR A 162 -11.18 6.08 6.55
C THR A 162 -11.76 4.67 6.65
N SER A 163 -10.92 3.63 6.55
CA SER A 163 -11.28 2.23 6.69
C SER A 163 -11.80 1.92 8.10
N THR A 164 -11.10 2.37 9.15
CA THR A 164 -11.54 2.27 10.55
C THR A 164 -12.90 2.92 10.76
N ARG A 165 -13.11 4.14 10.25
CA ARG A 165 -14.40 4.83 10.36
C ARG A 165 -15.52 4.06 9.67
N ARG A 166 -15.26 3.52 8.47
CA ARG A 166 -16.22 2.69 7.73
C ARG A 166 -16.61 1.44 8.53
N ILE A 167 -15.65 0.76 9.14
CA ILE A 167 -15.89 -0.43 9.97
C ILE A 167 -16.66 -0.07 11.24
N ALA A 168 -16.27 1.00 11.94
CA ALA A 168 -16.99 1.48 13.12
C ALA A 168 -18.46 1.80 12.81
N ASN A 169 -18.73 2.47 11.68
CA ASN A 169 -20.08 2.75 11.22
C ASN A 169 -20.87 1.48 10.89
N ALA A 170 -20.25 0.54 10.16
CA ALA A 170 -20.93 -0.66 9.68
C ALA A 170 -21.21 -1.69 10.78
N HIS A 171 -20.27 -1.90 11.72
CA HIS A 171 -20.33 -3.00 12.69
C HIS A 171 -20.69 -2.56 14.11
N LEU A 172 -20.40 -1.32 14.50
CA LEU A 172 -20.60 -0.86 15.89
C LEU A 172 -21.72 0.15 16.01
N LEU A 173 -21.72 1.21 15.19
CA LEU A 173 -22.69 2.29 15.33
C LEU A 173 -24.08 1.94 14.78
N SER A 174 -24.14 0.98 13.85
CA SER A 174 -25.38 0.39 13.32
C SER A 174 -26.10 -0.54 14.31
N LEU A 175 -25.45 -0.90 15.42
CA LEU A 175 -26.05 -1.77 16.43
C LEU A 175 -27.22 -1.04 17.12
N GLY A 176 -28.34 -1.76 17.27
CA GLY A 176 -29.49 -1.29 18.01
C GLY A 176 -29.20 -1.12 19.50
N LEU A 177 -30.16 -0.58 20.26
CA LEU A 177 -30.02 -0.41 21.71
C LEU A 177 -29.76 -1.75 22.41
N PRO A 178 -28.84 -1.81 23.38
CA PRO A 178 -28.53 -3.03 24.11
C PRO A 178 -29.72 -3.43 24.99
N ALA A 179 -29.79 -4.72 25.32
CA ALA A 179 -30.84 -5.24 26.21
C ALA A 179 -30.78 -4.63 27.62
N ASP A 180 -29.60 -4.17 28.08
CA ASP A 180 -29.43 -3.51 29.37
C ASP A 180 -29.92 -2.04 29.32
N PRO A 181 -30.97 -1.67 30.08
CA PRO A 181 -31.47 -0.30 30.13
C PRO A 181 -30.43 0.72 30.61
N ALA A 182 -29.49 0.30 31.48
CA ALA A 182 -28.46 1.20 32.02
C ALA A 182 -27.48 1.68 30.94
N ALA A 183 -27.37 0.97 29.83
CA ALA A 183 -26.50 1.31 28.73
C ALA A 183 -27.11 2.40 27.82
N ALA A 184 -28.43 2.54 27.75
CA ALA A 184 -29.09 3.52 26.88
C ALA A 184 -28.71 4.98 27.21
N ALA A 185 -28.37 5.27 28.46
CA ALA A 185 -27.97 6.60 28.90
C ALA A 185 -26.46 6.91 28.73
N ARG A 186 -25.66 5.95 28.25
CA ARG A 186 -24.19 6.09 28.17
C ARG A 186 -23.75 6.41 26.74
N SER A 187 -22.73 7.26 26.60
CA SER A 187 -22.13 7.55 25.31
C SER A 187 -21.48 6.30 24.70
N LYS A 188 -21.58 6.16 23.37
CA LYS A 188 -21.05 5.04 22.58
C LYS A 188 -19.51 5.08 22.45
N THR A 189 -18.81 4.91 23.56
CA THR A 189 -17.34 4.89 23.64
C THR A 189 -16.76 3.48 23.45
N LYS A 190 -15.43 3.35 23.38
CA LYS A 190 -14.76 2.04 23.38
C LYS A 190 -15.22 1.11 24.50
N THR A 191 -15.21 1.60 25.75
CA THR A 191 -15.58 0.80 26.93
C THR A 191 -17.04 0.38 26.93
N TYR A 192 -17.90 1.16 26.26
CA TYR A 192 -19.30 0.78 26.04
C TYR A 192 -19.40 -0.46 25.14
N PHE A 193 -18.80 -0.45 23.96
CA PHE A 193 -18.87 -1.60 23.04
C PHE A 193 -18.18 -2.83 23.59
N GLN A 194 -17.01 -2.67 24.23
CA GLN A 194 -16.33 -3.80 24.86
C GLN A 194 -17.17 -4.48 25.95
N LYS A 195 -17.98 -3.71 26.70
CA LYS A 195 -18.82 -4.25 27.77
C LYS A 195 -20.11 -4.88 27.26
N TYR A 196 -20.80 -4.22 26.33
CA TYR A 196 -22.16 -4.61 25.91
C TYR A 196 -22.21 -5.41 24.60
N TYR A 197 -21.17 -5.31 23.76
CA TYR A 197 -21.08 -5.95 22.45
C TYR A 197 -19.69 -6.55 22.20
N PRO A 198 -19.18 -7.43 23.08
CA PRO A 198 -17.81 -7.92 22.98
C PRO A 198 -17.56 -8.71 21.69
N GLN A 199 -18.57 -9.43 21.19
CA GLN A 199 -18.46 -10.17 19.94
C GLN A 199 -18.33 -9.24 18.73
N GLN A 200 -19.18 -8.22 18.63
CA GLN A 200 -19.14 -7.25 17.53
C GLN A 200 -17.88 -6.39 17.59
N TRP A 201 -17.36 -6.12 18.80
CA TRP A 201 -16.05 -5.49 18.98
C TRP A 201 -14.94 -6.36 18.39
N ALA A 202 -14.90 -7.65 18.72
CA ALA A 202 -13.93 -8.59 18.17
C ALA A 202 -14.03 -8.71 16.65
N GLU A 203 -15.25 -8.84 16.11
CA GLU A 203 -15.49 -8.87 14.66
C GLU A 203 -15.02 -7.59 13.96
N ALA A 204 -15.25 -6.41 14.57
CA ALA A 204 -14.77 -5.14 14.04
C ALA A 204 -13.24 -5.04 14.05
N LEU A 205 -12.56 -5.61 15.06
CA LEU A 205 -11.10 -5.71 15.08
C LEU A 205 -10.60 -6.61 13.95
N THR A 206 -11.15 -7.82 13.82
CA THR A 206 -10.80 -8.77 12.75
C THR A 206 -11.01 -8.16 11.38
N GLY A 207 -12.16 -7.52 11.13
CA GLY A 207 -12.45 -6.86 9.85
C GLY A 207 -11.53 -5.68 9.54
N LEU A 208 -10.97 -5.02 10.57
CA LEU A 208 -9.98 -3.95 10.38
C LEU A 208 -8.61 -4.52 10.02
N GLU A 209 -8.22 -5.63 10.63
CA GLU A 209 -6.96 -6.32 10.36
C GLU A 209 -6.94 -6.97 8.97
N GLU A 210 -8.07 -7.55 8.55
CA GLU A 210 -8.23 -8.11 7.20
C GLU A 210 -8.11 -7.05 6.10
N ARG A 211 -8.61 -5.84 6.35
CA ARG A 211 -8.60 -4.73 5.38
C ARG A 211 -7.29 -3.97 5.36
N GLU A 212 -6.66 -3.81 6.51
CA GLU A 212 -5.42 -3.07 6.68
C GLU A 212 -4.35 -4.01 7.27
N PRO A 213 -3.65 -4.81 6.44
CA PRO A 213 -2.70 -5.81 6.93
C PRO A 213 -1.61 -5.22 7.84
N VAL A 214 -1.22 -3.97 7.62
CA VAL A 214 -0.24 -3.24 8.45
C VAL A 214 -0.72 -3.09 9.90
N VAL A 215 -2.03 -2.94 10.10
CA VAL A 215 -2.63 -2.89 11.45
C VAL A 215 -2.58 -4.26 12.11
N GLY A 216 -2.84 -5.34 11.35
CA GLY A 216 -2.76 -6.73 11.84
C GLY A 216 -1.35 -7.19 12.20
N LEU A 217 -0.31 -6.61 11.58
CA LEU A 217 1.09 -6.90 11.94
C LEU A 217 1.49 -6.35 13.32
N CYS A 218 0.71 -5.42 13.87
CA CYS A 218 0.98 -4.84 15.16
C CYS A 218 0.46 -5.76 16.27
N ALA A 219 1.39 -6.44 16.96
CA ALA A 219 1.17 -7.51 17.93
C ALA A 219 -0.18 -7.47 18.68
N ALA A 220 -0.98 -8.53 18.62
CA ALA A 220 -2.15 -8.75 19.49
C ALA A 220 -3.22 -7.64 19.47
N ASN A 221 -3.50 -7.09 18.28
CA ASN A 221 -4.69 -6.28 17.97
C ASN A 221 -4.76 -4.93 18.72
N TRP A 222 -3.76 -4.56 19.52
CA TRP A 222 -3.82 -3.35 20.34
C TRP A 222 -3.94 -2.09 19.49
N LYS A 223 -3.35 -2.08 18.28
CA LYS A 223 -3.38 -0.93 17.38
C LYS A 223 -4.73 -0.80 16.68
N ALA A 224 -5.33 -1.91 16.24
CA ALA A 224 -6.70 -1.94 15.76
C ALA A 224 -7.66 -1.43 16.84
N ASP A 225 -7.51 -1.92 18.07
CA ASP A 225 -8.30 -1.55 19.24
C ASP A 225 -8.16 -0.06 19.61
N HIS A 226 -6.96 0.49 19.51
CA HIS A 226 -6.70 1.92 19.73
C HIS A 226 -7.26 2.79 18.60
N LEU A 227 -7.10 2.40 17.33
CA LEU A 227 -7.64 3.12 16.18
C LEU A 227 -9.16 3.20 16.24
N LEU A 228 -9.82 2.07 16.54
CA LEU A 228 -11.26 1.97 16.65
C LEU A 228 -11.78 2.80 17.84
N GLY A 229 -11.10 2.71 19.00
CA GLY A 229 -11.41 3.52 20.17
C GLY A 229 -11.31 5.03 19.92
N ASN A 230 -10.23 5.48 19.26
CA ASN A 230 -10.07 6.88 18.88
C ASN A 230 -11.14 7.35 17.88
N CYS A 231 -11.52 6.48 16.94
CA CYS A 231 -12.57 6.80 15.97
C CYS A 231 -13.90 7.01 16.67
N LEU A 232 -14.28 6.14 17.61
CA LEU A 232 -15.51 6.27 18.38
C LEU A 232 -15.51 7.50 19.29
N GLN A 233 -14.36 7.80 19.92
CA GLN A 233 -14.21 9.01 20.73
C GLN A 233 -14.46 10.26 19.90
N ALA A 234 -13.87 10.34 18.69
CA ALA A 234 -14.08 11.47 17.79
C ALA A 234 -15.54 11.63 17.34
N VAL A 235 -16.26 10.52 17.12
CA VAL A 235 -17.71 10.55 16.81
C VAL A 235 -18.50 11.08 18.01
N ALA A 236 -18.24 10.55 19.20
CA ALA A 236 -18.93 10.96 20.43
C ALA A 236 -18.68 12.43 20.82
N ASP A 237 -17.52 12.99 20.45
CA ASP A 237 -17.23 14.40 20.68
C ASP A 237 -17.85 15.31 19.61
N GLY A 238 -17.99 14.83 18.36
CA GLY A 238 -18.70 15.56 17.29
C GLY A 238 -20.19 15.73 17.55
N ASP A 239 -20.85 14.74 18.16
CA ASP A 239 -22.29 14.82 18.49
C ASP A 239 -22.58 15.94 19.51
N LYS A 240 -21.66 16.20 20.45
CA LYS A 240 -21.83 17.23 21.48
C LYS A 240 -21.76 18.65 20.94
N GLU A 241 -21.08 18.85 19.81
CA GLU A 241 -20.94 20.16 19.18
C GLU A 241 -22.22 20.55 18.42
N ASN A 242 -22.96 19.57 17.91
CA ASN A 242 -24.19 19.80 17.14
C ASN A 242 -25.43 20.03 18.04
N ASP A 243 -25.45 19.44 19.24
CA ASP A 243 -26.54 19.64 20.22
C ASP A 243 -26.42 20.98 20.98
N GLN A 244 -25.30 21.69 20.86
CA GLN A 244 -25.24 23.10 21.21
C GLN A 244 -25.98 23.90 20.14
N ALA A 245 -27.30 23.95 20.28
CA ALA A 245 -28.20 24.76 19.47
C ALA A 245 -27.61 26.15 19.19
N PRO A 246 -27.83 26.73 17.98
CA PRO A 246 -27.35 28.07 17.59
C PRO A 246 -27.95 29.24 18.41
N GLY A 247 -28.64 28.94 19.52
CA GLY A 247 -29.30 29.88 20.41
C GLY A 247 -28.36 30.47 21.45
N LYS A 248 -27.46 31.35 20.99
CA LYS A 248 -27.05 32.62 21.64
C LYS A 248 -25.73 33.04 21.02
N ALA A 249 -25.83 33.84 19.96
CA ALA A 249 -24.77 34.74 19.55
C ALA A 249 -24.26 35.49 20.78
N LYS A 250 -23.16 35.00 21.37
CA LYS A 250 -22.43 35.69 22.40
C LYS A 250 -21.88 36.93 21.71
N LYS A 251 -22.61 38.05 21.84
CA LYS A 251 -22.16 39.39 21.43
C LYS A 251 -20.72 39.53 21.87
N ARG A 252 -19.78 39.42 20.92
CA ARG A 252 -18.39 39.77 21.14
C ARG A 252 -18.43 41.24 21.57
N PRO A 253 -17.84 41.62 22.71
CA PRO A 253 -17.63 43.03 22.97
C PRO A 253 -16.80 43.58 21.81
N ARG A 254 -17.38 44.55 21.11
CA ARG A 254 -16.66 45.45 20.21
C ARG A 254 -15.50 46.02 21.02
N SER A 255 -14.28 45.56 20.76
CA SER A 255 -13.11 46.35 21.13
C SER A 255 -13.03 47.54 20.19
N PRO A 256 -12.62 48.71 20.71
CA PRO A 256 -12.72 49.97 20.01
C PRO A 256 -11.61 50.11 18.95
N SER A 257 -11.98 50.81 17.90
CA SER A 257 -11.14 51.60 17.00
C SER A 257 -9.77 52.03 17.55
N GLY A 258 -8.73 51.67 16.81
CA GLY A 258 -7.52 52.43 16.54
C GLY A 258 -6.98 51.82 15.24
N ASP A 259 -7.26 52.42 14.07
CA ASP A 259 -6.55 53.55 13.45
C ASP A 259 -5.04 53.30 13.32
N ASP A 260 -4.57 53.55 12.08
CA ASP A 260 -3.20 53.61 11.58
C ASP A 260 -2.53 52.24 11.24
N GLU A 261 -1.97 51.98 10.07
CA GLU A 261 -1.70 52.73 8.84
C GLU A 261 -1.40 51.71 7.72
N ASP A 262 -1.76 52.09 6.49
CA ASP A 262 -1.18 51.75 5.19
C ASP A 262 -0.22 50.55 5.05
N ASP A 263 -0.58 49.58 4.20
CA ASP A 263 0.38 49.09 3.20
C ASP A 263 -0.34 48.48 1.98
N GLU A 264 0.15 48.94 0.84
CA GLU A 264 -0.34 48.84 -0.55
C GLU A 264 -0.49 47.39 -1.02
N GLU A 265 -1.61 47.02 -1.64
CA GLU A 265 -1.79 47.05 -3.10
C GLU A 265 -0.81 46.11 -3.86
N GLU A 266 -1.24 44.87 -4.15
CA GLU A 266 -1.01 44.34 -5.49
C GLU A 266 -2.13 43.38 -5.90
N GLU A 267 -3.02 43.93 -6.73
CA GLU A 267 -3.92 43.18 -7.59
C GLU A 267 -3.13 42.26 -8.52
N ARG A 268 -3.60 41.01 -8.67
CA ARG A 268 -3.81 40.51 -10.02
C ARG A 268 -4.92 39.47 -10.08
N GLU A 269 -6.07 39.98 -10.51
CA GLU A 269 -7.09 39.25 -11.22
C GLU A 269 -6.49 38.38 -12.35
N GLY A 270 -7.01 37.16 -12.46
CA GLY A 270 -6.62 36.21 -13.49
C GLY A 270 -7.75 35.25 -13.84
N ARG A 271 -8.89 35.83 -14.20
CA ARG A 271 -10.08 35.19 -14.78
C ARG A 271 -9.72 34.43 -16.05
N SER A 272 -9.95 33.12 -16.14
CA SER A 272 -10.34 32.48 -17.41
C SER A 272 -10.86 31.07 -17.23
N GLN A 273 -12.19 30.97 -17.28
CA GLN A 273 -12.88 29.86 -17.91
C GLN A 273 -12.27 29.63 -19.30
N LYS A 274 -11.71 28.44 -19.55
CA LYS A 274 -11.59 27.94 -20.93
C LYS A 274 -11.87 26.46 -20.97
N ARG A 275 -13.14 26.16 -21.27
CA ARG A 275 -13.53 24.95 -21.98
C ARG A 275 -12.67 24.86 -23.24
N MET A 276 -11.93 23.77 -23.39
CA MET A 276 -11.51 23.28 -24.70
C MET A 276 -11.89 21.81 -24.79
N ASN A 277 -12.97 21.57 -25.54
CA ASN A 277 -13.06 20.38 -26.38
C ASN A 277 -11.89 20.43 -27.37
N VAL A 278 -11.13 19.35 -27.46
CA VAL A 278 -10.35 19.03 -28.66
C VAL A 278 -10.55 17.54 -28.91
N ASP A 279 -11.58 17.23 -29.71
CA ASP A 279 -11.47 16.19 -30.72
C ASP A 279 -10.50 16.73 -31.78
N VAL A 280 -9.35 16.10 -31.99
CA VAL A 280 -8.68 16.04 -33.31
C VAL A 280 -7.76 14.82 -33.35
N GLU A 281 -7.97 14.08 -34.43
CA GLU A 281 -7.23 12.99 -35.04
C GLU A 281 -5.69 13.04 -35.00
N GLY A 282 -5.10 11.86 -35.08
CA GLY A 282 -4.09 11.56 -36.10
C GLY A 282 -2.67 12.07 -35.87
N GLY A 283 -1.74 11.15 -35.60
CA GLY A 283 -0.33 11.51 -35.56
C GLY A 283 0.63 10.33 -35.42
N ASN A 284 0.95 9.70 -36.56
CA ASN A 284 2.07 8.80 -36.78
C ASN A 284 3.34 9.23 -36.02
N GLY A 285 3.85 8.33 -35.17
CA GLY A 285 5.18 8.40 -34.55
C GLY A 285 6.00 7.16 -34.85
N LEU A 286 6.20 6.85 -36.14
CA LEU A 286 7.19 5.89 -36.61
C LEU A 286 8.62 6.48 -36.46
N SER A 287 9.56 5.59 -36.16
CA SER A 287 11.01 5.70 -36.42
C SER A 287 11.86 6.60 -35.52
N ARG A 288 12.59 5.96 -34.58
CA ARG A 288 14.05 6.12 -34.41
C ARG A 288 14.61 5.21 -33.29
N ARG A 289 14.51 3.89 -33.43
CA ARG A 289 15.36 2.94 -32.68
C ARG A 289 15.60 1.71 -33.53
N GLY A 290 16.64 1.75 -34.36
CA GLY A 290 16.98 0.64 -35.24
C GLY A 290 18.21 0.93 -36.07
N LEU A 291 19.35 1.24 -35.43
CA LEU A 291 20.66 1.33 -36.09
C LEU A 291 21.86 1.00 -35.17
N GLU A 292 21.68 0.22 -34.09
CA GLU A 292 22.83 -0.21 -33.26
C GLU A 292 23.02 -1.72 -33.13
N GLU A 293 22.11 -2.55 -33.65
CA GLU A 293 22.17 -4.01 -33.49
C GLU A 293 22.78 -4.76 -34.70
N GLU A 294 23.41 -4.04 -35.64
CA GLU A 294 24.05 -4.66 -36.82
C GLU A 294 25.60 -4.69 -36.77
N ARG A 295 26.22 -4.30 -35.64
CA ARG A 295 27.69 -4.41 -35.46
C ARG A 295 28.15 -5.65 -34.70
N SER A 296 27.29 -6.31 -33.91
CA SER A 296 27.71 -7.46 -33.11
C SER A 296 27.73 -8.82 -33.85
N LYS A 297 27.15 -8.94 -35.04
CA LYS A 297 27.17 -10.22 -35.79
C LYS A 297 28.35 -10.39 -36.75
N LYS A 298 29.22 -9.38 -36.91
CA LYS A 298 30.38 -9.46 -37.82
C LYS A 298 31.69 -9.87 -37.16
N GLN A 299 31.76 -9.97 -35.82
CA GLN A 299 32.98 -10.42 -35.13
C GLN A 299 33.01 -11.92 -34.81
N GLU A 300 31.87 -12.62 -34.78
CA GLU A 300 31.87 -14.03 -34.39
C GLU A 300 32.15 -15.01 -35.55
N LYS A 301 32.22 -14.52 -36.79
CA LYS A 301 32.51 -15.35 -37.97
C LYS A 301 33.98 -15.34 -38.41
N SER A 302 34.87 -14.66 -37.68
CA SER A 302 36.29 -14.55 -38.05
C SER A 302 37.23 -15.53 -37.31
N THR A 303 36.73 -16.34 -36.37
CA THR A 303 37.61 -17.15 -35.49
C THR A 303 37.69 -18.64 -35.86
N GLN A 304 37.13 -19.07 -36.99
CA GLN A 304 37.17 -20.49 -37.42
C GLN A 304 38.10 -20.78 -38.61
N GLN A 305 39.04 -19.89 -38.95
CA GLN A 305 39.90 -20.11 -40.12
C GLN A 305 41.37 -19.74 -39.90
N THR A 306 42.02 -20.36 -38.91
CA THR A 306 43.48 -20.52 -38.89
C THR A 306 43.83 -21.75 -38.06
N GLY A 307 44.01 -22.87 -38.74
CA GLY A 307 44.40 -24.15 -38.16
C GLY A 307 44.81 -25.12 -39.26
N VAL A 308 45.93 -24.82 -39.92
CA VAL A 308 46.78 -25.76 -40.67
C VAL A 308 48.22 -25.37 -40.40
#